data_AF-A0A352LQW3-F1
#
_entry.id   AF-A0A352LQW3-F1
#
_cell.length_a   1.000
_cell.length_b   1.000
_cell.length_c   1.000
_cell.angle_alpha   90.00
_cell.angle_beta   90.00
_cell.angle_gamma   90.00
#
_symmetry.space_group_name_H-M   'P 1'
#
loop_
_entity.id
_entity.type
_entity.pdbx_description
1 polymer ?
#
loop_
_entity_poly.entity_id
_entity_poly.type
_entity_poly.pdbx_seq_one_letter_code
_entity_poly.pdbx_strand_id
1 'polypeptide(L)'
;MPKTDFHADLIKTTKNVLGEFLALPENPKPERTGGYFFVLSVRPIKKPILLTEIGECPRHMLGTFDICQEKAWRLAENLSQGHTTSWLSRDLEKRKYGGAIISPIDSELPDYSRGKIGSFSGLVEHGDEAVVLVTWLFMGWINMTAIDEIAAISNNSLVYPLIEKCKNIKVF
;
A
#
# COMPACT_ATOMS: atom_id res chain seq x y z
N MET A 1 14.98 -22.19 -5.75
CA MET A 1 14.01 -21.27 -6.39
C MET A 1 14.79 -20.23 -7.16
N PRO A 2 14.40 -19.87 -8.40
CA PRO A 2 15.03 -18.77 -9.12
C PRO A 2 14.97 -17.53 -8.23
N LYS A 3 16.05 -16.75 -8.18
CA LYS A 3 16.03 -15.41 -7.55
C LYS A 3 15.14 -14.54 -8.43
N THR A 4 13.84 -14.55 -8.19
CA THR A 4 12.95 -13.58 -8.83
C THR A 4 13.35 -12.19 -8.34
N ASP A 5 13.30 -11.22 -9.25
CA ASP A 5 13.60 -9.84 -8.92
C ASP A 5 12.44 -9.30 -8.09
N PHE A 6 12.63 -9.28 -6.78
CA PHE A 6 11.67 -8.80 -5.80
C PHE A 6 11.05 -7.44 -6.18
N HIS A 7 11.84 -6.51 -6.74
CA HIS A 7 11.31 -5.20 -7.14
C HIS A 7 10.40 -5.34 -8.36
N ALA A 8 10.81 -6.14 -9.35
CA ALA A 8 10.01 -6.38 -10.54
C ALA A 8 8.68 -7.07 -10.19
N ASP A 9 8.71 -8.07 -9.31
CA ASP A 9 7.52 -8.79 -8.87
C ASP A 9 6.56 -7.85 -8.13
N LEU A 10 7.11 -7.05 -7.22
CA LEU A 10 6.31 -6.09 -6.47
C LEU A 10 5.67 -5.03 -7.37
N ILE A 11 6.44 -4.42 -8.27
CA ILE A 11 5.94 -3.43 -9.22
C ILE A 11 4.85 -4.03 -10.10
N LYS A 12 5.06 -5.26 -10.60
CA LYS A 12 4.10 -5.98 -11.43
C LYS A 12 2.80 -6.24 -10.67
N THR A 13 2.89 -6.72 -9.43
CA THR A 13 1.71 -6.95 -8.58
C THR A 13 0.96 -5.65 -8.32
N THR A 14 1.66 -4.58 -7.91
CA THR A 14 1.01 -3.28 -7.67
C THR A 14 0.36 -2.71 -8.92
N LYS A 15 0.98 -2.86 -10.11
CA LYS A 15 0.38 -2.46 -11.40
C LYS A 15 -0.91 -3.22 -11.69
N ASN A 16 -0.93 -4.53 -11.49
CA ASN A 16 -2.12 -5.35 -11.72
C ASN A 16 -3.24 -4.97 -10.73
N VAL A 17 -2.91 -4.82 -9.45
CA VAL A 17 -3.87 -4.40 -8.41
C VAL A 17 -4.43 -3.01 -8.70
N LEU A 18 -3.59 -2.06 -9.12
CA LEU A 18 -4.06 -0.73 -9.54
C LEU A 18 -5.00 -0.86 -10.75
N GLY A 19 -4.65 -1.67 -11.75
CA GLY A 19 -5.51 -1.89 -12.92
C GLY A 19 -6.91 -2.37 -12.56
N GLU A 20 -7.00 -3.36 -11.66
CA GLU A 20 -8.28 -3.84 -11.15
C GLU A 20 -9.01 -2.79 -10.30
N PHE A 21 -8.30 -2.00 -9.49
CA PHE A 21 -8.87 -0.89 -8.72
C PHE A 21 -9.51 0.15 -9.63
N LEU A 22 -8.82 0.54 -10.71
CA LEU A 22 -9.32 1.53 -11.66
C LEU A 22 -10.57 1.05 -12.39
N ALA A 23 -10.75 -0.26 -12.53
CA ALA A 23 -11.94 -0.89 -13.12
C ALA A 23 -13.09 -1.10 -12.12
N LEU A 24 -12.94 -0.72 -10.84
CA LEU A 24 -14.03 -0.80 -9.86
C LEU A 24 -15.10 0.25 -10.14
N PRO A 25 -16.39 -0.13 -10.20
CA PRO A 25 -17.47 0.84 -10.30
C PRO A 25 -17.57 1.76 -9.07
N GLU A 26 -17.02 1.33 -7.93
CA GLU A 26 -16.95 2.10 -6.69
C GLU A 26 -15.79 3.12 -6.65
N ASN A 27 -14.93 3.18 -7.66
CA ASN A 27 -13.83 4.15 -7.70
C ASN A 27 -14.39 5.58 -7.76
N PRO A 28 -14.24 6.40 -6.69
CA PRO A 28 -14.89 7.70 -6.60
C PRO A 28 -14.22 8.78 -7.46
N LYS A 29 -13.03 8.51 -8.01
CA LYS A 29 -12.26 9.43 -8.84
C LYS A 29 -11.61 8.70 -10.03
N PRO A 30 -12.41 8.27 -11.02
CA PRO A 30 -11.92 7.50 -12.17
C PRO A 30 -10.93 8.28 -13.05
N GLU A 31 -10.89 9.60 -12.95
CA GLU A 31 -9.89 10.44 -13.63
C GLU A 31 -8.47 10.28 -13.09
N ARG A 32 -8.29 9.65 -11.93
CA ARG A 32 -6.98 9.35 -11.33
C ARG A 32 -6.54 7.95 -11.75
N THR A 33 -5.55 7.88 -12.63
CA THR A 33 -5.12 6.62 -13.28
C THR A 33 -3.78 6.08 -12.76
N GLY A 34 -3.22 6.70 -11.73
CA GLY A 34 -1.91 6.34 -11.21
C GLY A 34 -1.44 7.19 -10.04
N GLY A 35 -0.21 6.91 -9.61
CA GLY A 35 0.39 7.51 -8.44
C GLY A 35 1.80 7.03 -8.19
N TYR A 36 2.31 7.35 -7.01
CA TYR A 36 3.60 6.86 -6.53
C TYR A 36 3.39 5.75 -5.51
N PHE A 37 4.19 4.71 -5.64
CA PHE A 37 4.28 3.62 -4.68
C PHE A 37 5.66 3.63 -4.01
N PHE A 38 5.65 3.59 -2.69
CA PHE A 38 6.84 3.67 -1.86
C PHE A 38 6.90 2.49 -0.90
N VAL A 39 8.10 1.94 -0.71
CA VAL A 39 8.35 0.86 0.24
C VAL A 39 9.53 1.20 1.12
N LEU A 40 9.31 1.15 2.43
CA LEU A 40 10.29 1.39 3.47
C LEU A 40 10.52 0.10 4.27
N SER A 41 11.77 -0.36 4.38
CA SER A 41 12.11 -1.36 5.39
C SER A 41 12.25 -0.69 6.73
N VAL A 42 11.68 -1.25 7.80
CA VAL A 42 11.96 -0.80 9.18
C VAL A 42 12.96 -1.71 9.93
N ARG A 43 13.37 -2.82 9.30
CA ARG A 43 14.41 -3.74 9.81
C ARG A 43 15.57 -3.89 8.79
N PRO A 44 16.83 -4.02 9.26
CA PRO A 44 17.32 -3.66 10.59
C PRO A 44 17.41 -2.13 10.81
N ILE A 45 17.40 -1.35 9.73
CA ILE A 45 17.47 0.11 9.73
C ILE A 45 16.34 0.63 8.85
N LYS A 46 15.74 1.76 9.21
CA LYS A 46 14.76 2.46 8.36
C LYS A 46 15.41 2.83 7.01
N LYS A 47 15.10 2.09 5.94
CA LYS A 47 15.75 2.23 4.64
C LYS A 47 14.72 2.17 3.50
N PRO A 48 14.66 3.19 2.63
CA PRO A 48 13.90 3.13 1.39
C PRO A 48 14.34 1.93 0.54
N ILE A 49 13.37 1.13 0.09
CA ILE A 49 13.60 -0.02 -0.80
C ILE A 49 13.18 0.34 -2.22
N LEU A 50 11.99 0.92 -2.37
CA LEU A 50 11.39 1.21 -3.66
C LEU A 50 10.69 2.57 -3.59
N LEU A 51 10.86 3.37 -4.63
CA LEU A 51 10.03 4.53 -4.92
C LEU A 51 9.84 4.57 -6.43
N THR A 52 8.61 4.39 -6.90
CA THR A 52 8.32 4.33 -8.33
C THR A 52 6.94 4.89 -8.62
N GLU A 53 6.77 5.38 -9.84
CA GLU A 53 5.45 5.65 -10.39
C GLU A 53 4.77 4.33 -10.81
N ILE A 54 3.47 4.23 -10.57
CA ILE A 54 2.59 3.12 -10.96
C ILE A 54 1.35 3.74 -11.61
N GLY A 55 1.09 3.38 -12.87
CA GLY A 55 0.06 4.04 -13.68
C GLY A 55 0.55 5.39 -14.22
N GLU A 56 -0.37 6.28 -14.57
CA GLU A 56 -0.08 7.64 -14.99
C GLU A 56 -0.43 8.62 -13.87
N CYS A 57 0.55 9.34 -13.33
CA CYS A 57 0.30 10.38 -12.33
C CYS A 57 0.11 11.73 -13.01
N PRO A 58 -1.09 12.34 -13.00
CA PRO A 58 -1.33 13.62 -13.65
C PRO A 58 -0.41 14.71 -13.08
N ARG A 59 0.20 15.52 -13.94
CA ARG A 59 1.16 16.57 -13.53
C ARG A 59 0.62 17.57 -12.51
N HIS A 60 -0.70 17.78 -12.45
CA HIS A 60 -1.33 18.68 -11.48
C HIS A 60 -1.37 18.11 -10.06
N MET A 61 -1.10 16.80 -9.88
CA MET A 61 -0.99 16.13 -8.59
C MET A 61 0.40 16.33 -7.97
N LEU A 62 0.92 17.56 -8.04
CA LEU A 62 2.18 17.95 -7.41
C LEU A 62 2.14 17.67 -5.90
N GLY A 63 3.22 17.11 -5.37
CA GLY A 63 3.34 16.73 -3.96
C GLY A 63 2.87 15.31 -3.61
N THR A 64 2.26 14.58 -4.55
CA THR A 64 1.89 13.16 -4.35
C THR A 64 3.11 12.29 -4.01
N PHE A 65 4.25 12.60 -4.61
CA PHE A 65 5.55 11.98 -4.33
C PHE A 65 5.99 12.17 -2.87
N ASP A 66 5.90 13.40 -2.36
CA ASP A 66 6.29 13.73 -0.98
C ASP A 66 5.31 13.13 0.03
N ILE A 67 4.01 13.20 -0.27
CA ILE A 67 2.95 12.63 0.54
C ILE A 67 3.11 11.11 0.67
N CYS A 68 3.44 10.41 -0.42
CA CYS A 68 3.66 8.96 -0.39
C CYS A 68 4.79 8.56 0.57
N GLN A 69 5.90 9.30 0.55
CA GLN A 69 7.01 9.06 1.48
C GLN A 69 6.64 9.44 2.92
N GLU A 70 6.00 10.60 3.13
CA GLU A 70 5.57 11.08 4.45
C GLU A 70 4.77 10.02 5.20
N LYS A 71 3.76 9.43 4.54
CA LYS A 71 2.89 8.42 5.16
C LYS A 71 3.67 7.24 5.71
N ALA A 72 4.64 6.73 4.93
CA ALA A 72 5.44 5.59 5.33
C ALA A 72 6.41 5.92 6.48
N TRP A 73 7.08 7.07 6.41
CA TRP A 73 7.98 7.53 7.46
C TRP A 73 7.24 7.80 8.76
N ARG A 74 6.10 8.48 8.70
CA ARG A 74 5.23 8.73 9.85
C ARG A 74 4.73 7.43 10.45
N LEU A 75 4.30 6.45 9.64
CA LEU A 75 3.92 5.14 10.19
C LEU A 75 5.12 4.50 10.91
N ALA A 76 6.32 4.55 10.33
CA ALA A 76 7.54 4.03 10.96
C ALA A 76 7.88 4.70 12.30
N GLU A 77 7.52 5.97 12.50
CA GLU A 77 7.70 6.71 13.76
C GLU A 77 6.67 6.35 14.82
N ASN A 78 5.49 5.87 14.42
CA ASN A 78 4.39 5.54 15.32
C ASN A 78 4.25 4.03 15.58
N LEU A 79 5.16 3.18 15.07
CA LEU A 79 5.11 1.72 15.31
C LEU A 79 5.17 1.36 16.80
N SER A 80 5.93 2.12 17.61
CA SER A 80 6.00 1.90 19.07
C SER A 80 4.68 2.18 19.79
N GLN A 81 3.75 2.88 19.15
CA GLN A 81 2.39 3.12 19.63
C GLN A 81 1.40 2.05 19.13
N GLY A 82 1.88 1.01 18.44
CA GLY A 82 1.04 -0.06 17.90
C GLY A 82 0.37 0.27 16.56
N HIS A 83 0.82 1.31 15.85
CA HIS A 83 0.21 1.68 14.57
C HIS A 83 0.50 0.63 13.49
N THR A 84 -0.54 0.15 12.82
CA THR A 84 -0.45 -0.76 11.67
C THR A 84 -0.74 -0.06 10.32
N THR A 85 -1.44 1.06 10.37
CA THR A 85 -1.74 1.93 9.21
C THR A 85 -1.46 3.39 9.57
N SER A 86 -1.06 4.19 8.58
CA SER A 86 -0.93 5.65 8.76
C SER A 86 -2.28 6.33 8.98
N TRP A 87 -3.40 5.62 8.82
CA TRP A 87 -4.73 6.11 9.17
C TRP A 87 -4.84 6.50 10.66
N LEU A 88 -4.21 5.75 11.55
CA LEU A 88 -4.25 6.01 13.00
C LEU A 88 -3.56 7.31 13.42
N SER A 89 -2.64 7.83 12.61
CA SER A 89 -1.99 9.13 12.83
C SER A 89 -2.39 10.19 11.79
N ARG A 90 -3.57 10.02 11.16
CA ARG A 90 -4.14 10.95 10.19
C ARG A 90 -4.52 12.27 10.87
N ASP A 91 -4.16 13.38 10.22
CA ASP A 91 -4.42 14.74 10.69
C ASP A 91 -4.61 15.64 9.46
N LEU A 92 -5.87 15.93 9.13
CA LEU A 92 -6.22 16.71 7.93
C LEU A 92 -5.75 18.16 7.99
N GLU A 93 -5.74 18.76 9.18
CA GLU A 93 -5.29 20.14 9.37
C GLU A 93 -3.81 20.27 9.03
N LYS A 94 -3.03 19.22 9.32
CA LYS A 94 -1.60 19.14 9.00
C LYS A 94 -1.30 18.41 7.70
N ARG A 95 -2.32 18.14 6.87
CA ARG A 95 -2.18 17.44 5.58
C ARG A 95 -1.51 16.05 5.71
N LYS A 96 -1.78 15.34 6.81
CA LYS A 96 -1.32 13.97 7.06
C LYS A 96 -2.46 13.01 6.72
N TYR A 97 -2.26 12.21 5.67
CA TYR A 97 -3.29 11.34 5.10
C TYR A 97 -3.05 9.85 5.41
N GLY A 98 -4.07 9.00 5.25
CA GLY A 98 -3.93 7.53 5.32
C GLY A 98 -3.21 6.93 4.11
N GLY A 99 -3.17 5.59 4.02
CA GLY A 99 -2.63 4.88 2.84
C GLY A 99 -1.16 4.45 2.94
N ALA A 100 -0.63 4.25 4.15
CA ALA A 100 0.57 3.45 4.38
C ALA A 100 0.29 2.33 5.38
N ILE A 101 0.93 1.17 5.19
CA ILE A 101 0.61 -0.07 5.90
C ILE A 101 1.88 -0.87 6.14
N ILE A 102 2.06 -1.36 7.36
CA ILE A 102 3.17 -2.22 7.76
C ILE A 102 2.80 -3.70 7.53
N SER A 103 3.70 -4.48 6.93
CA SER A 103 3.62 -5.94 6.99
C SER A 103 4.06 -6.44 8.38
N PRO A 104 3.42 -7.49 8.93
CA PRO A 104 3.76 -8.08 10.21
C PRO A 104 5.27 -8.22 10.43
N ILE A 105 5.68 -7.79 11.61
CA ILE A 105 7.08 -7.76 12.01
C ILE A 105 7.51 -9.12 12.59
N ASP A 106 6.61 -9.78 13.31
CA ASP A 106 6.83 -11.04 14.04
C ASP A 106 5.93 -12.16 13.51
N SER A 107 6.00 -12.39 12.19
CA SER A 107 5.26 -13.46 11.51
C SER A 107 6.19 -14.59 11.09
N GLU A 108 5.68 -15.82 10.94
CA GLU A 108 6.40 -16.94 10.31
C GLU A 108 6.75 -16.72 8.84
N LEU A 109 6.31 -15.61 8.23
CA LEU A 109 6.59 -15.25 6.84
C LEU A 109 8.10 -15.12 6.56
N PRO A 110 8.55 -15.23 5.30
CA PRO A 110 9.95 -15.10 4.93
C PRO A 110 10.55 -13.75 5.37
N ASP A 111 11.83 -13.73 5.79
CA ASP A 111 12.47 -12.52 6.34
C ASP A 111 12.39 -11.28 5.44
N TYR A 112 12.40 -11.48 4.11
CA TYR A 112 12.28 -10.37 3.17
C TYR A 112 10.92 -9.67 3.19
N SER A 113 9.87 -10.32 3.68
CA SER A 113 8.51 -9.77 3.79
C SER A 113 8.26 -9.02 5.10
N ARG A 114 9.09 -9.23 6.12
CA ARG A 114 8.86 -8.70 7.46
C ARG A 114 9.21 -7.23 7.56
N GLY A 115 8.38 -6.48 8.29
CA GLY A 115 8.63 -5.09 8.64
C GLY A 115 8.81 -4.19 7.41
N LYS A 116 7.92 -4.31 6.43
CA LYS A 116 7.88 -3.49 5.21
C LYS A 116 6.67 -2.58 5.29
N ILE A 117 6.91 -1.27 5.20
CA ILE A 117 5.85 -0.29 5.08
C ILE A 117 5.66 0.01 3.61
N GLY A 118 4.50 -0.38 3.05
CA GLY A 118 4.05 0.06 1.74
C GLY A 118 3.26 1.35 1.90
N SER A 119 3.41 2.27 0.96
CA SER A 119 2.51 3.42 0.82
C SER A 119 2.20 3.67 -0.64
N PHE A 120 0.96 4.08 -0.90
CA PHE A 120 0.56 4.59 -2.19
C PHE A 120 0.05 6.03 -2.02
N SER A 121 0.27 6.86 -3.03
CA SER A 121 -0.44 8.12 -3.15
C SER A 121 -0.71 8.41 -4.62
N GLY A 122 -1.96 8.75 -4.93
CA GLY A 122 -2.40 9.05 -6.29
C GLY A 122 -3.91 8.87 -6.46
N LEU A 123 -4.54 8.12 -5.56
CA LEU A 123 -5.98 7.88 -5.53
C LEU A 123 -6.63 8.69 -4.40
N VAL A 124 -7.87 8.37 -4.05
CA VAL A 124 -8.46 8.80 -2.77
C VAL A 124 -7.84 8.00 -1.62
N GLU A 125 -7.88 8.49 -0.38
CA GLU A 125 -7.17 7.86 0.76
C GLU A 125 -7.53 6.38 0.95
N HIS A 126 -8.82 6.01 0.83
CA HIS A 126 -9.25 4.61 0.87
C HIS A 126 -8.74 3.79 -0.32
N GLY A 127 -8.62 4.39 -1.50
CA GLY A 127 -8.04 3.73 -2.67
C GLY A 127 -6.54 3.50 -2.52
N ASP A 128 -5.81 4.50 -2.02
CA ASP A 128 -4.39 4.39 -1.69
C ASP A 128 -4.17 3.20 -0.72
N GLU A 129 -4.96 3.12 0.35
CA GLU A 129 -4.86 2.04 1.33
C GLU A 129 -5.27 0.67 0.76
N ALA A 130 -6.37 0.61 -0.01
CA ALA A 130 -6.83 -0.63 -0.61
C ALA A 130 -5.80 -1.23 -1.58
N VAL A 131 -5.16 -0.41 -2.42
CA VAL A 131 -4.10 -0.86 -3.32
C VAL A 131 -2.92 -1.44 -2.53
N VAL A 132 -2.49 -0.81 -1.43
CA VAL A 132 -1.39 -1.31 -0.60
C VAL A 132 -1.78 -2.63 0.08
N LEU A 133 -2.95 -2.70 0.72
CA LEU A 133 -3.45 -3.92 1.38
C LEU A 133 -3.49 -5.10 0.42
N VAL A 134 -4.15 -4.91 -0.72
CA VAL A 134 -4.32 -5.98 -1.68
C VAL A 134 -2.98 -6.36 -2.31
N THR A 135 -2.09 -5.40 -2.57
CA THR A 135 -0.72 -5.72 -2.98
C THR A 135 -0.02 -6.61 -1.94
N TRP A 136 -0.09 -6.28 -0.65
CA TRP A 136 0.55 -7.07 0.40
C TRP A 136 -0.05 -8.47 0.51
N LEU A 137 -1.37 -8.61 0.36
CA LEU A 137 -2.05 -9.90 0.35
C LEU A 137 -1.55 -10.78 -0.78
N PHE A 138 -1.50 -10.26 -2.01
CA PHE A 138 -1.05 -11.02 -3.17
C PHE A 138 0.47 -11.27 -3.16
N MET A 139 1.25 -10.40 -2.54
CA MET A 139 2.67 -10.68 -2.27
C MET A 139 2.87 -11.72 -1.14
N GLY A 140 1.81 -12.15 -0.47
CA GLY A 140 1.86 -13.08 0.66
C GLY A 140 2.48 -12.48 1.93
N TRP A 141 2.48 -11.15 2.06
CA TRP A 141 3.09 -10.44 3.19
C TRP A 141 2.10 -10.18 4.32
N ILE A 142 0.81 -10.29 4.03
CA ILE A 142 -0.28 -10.29 5.01
C ILE A 142 -1.29 -11.38 4.63
N ASN A 143 -2.16 -11.74 5.57
CA ASN A 143 -3.26 -12.67 5.37
C ASN A 143 -4.61 -11.95 5.47
N MET A 144 -5.70 -12.69 5.27
CA MET A 144 -7.06 -12.13 5.38
C MET A 144 -7.37 -11.58 6.77
N THR A 145 -6.87 -12.17 7.86
CA THR A 145 -7.07 -11.62 9.21
C THR A 145 -6.51 -10.21 9.33
N ALA A 146 -5.29 -9.96 8.84
CA ALA A 146 -4.70 -8.64 8.83
C ALA A 146 -5.44 -7.65 7.90
N ILE A 147 -5.98 -8.15 6.77
CA ILE A 147 -6.88 -7.35 5.91
C ILE A 147 -8.09 -6.87 6.70
N ASP A 148 -8.79 -7.79 7.38
CA ASP A 148 -10.01 -7.50 8.12
C ASP A 148 -9.74 -6.46 9.23
N GLU A 149 -8.67 -6.67 10.00
CA GLU A 149 -8.25 -5.77 11.08
C GLU A 149 -7.94 -4.36 10.56
N ILE A 150 -7.12 -4.24 9.51
CA ILE A 150 -6.69 -2.92 9.02
C ILE A 150 -7.82 -2.21 8.28
N ALA A 151 -8.59 -2.92 7.45
CA ALA A 151 -9.73 -2.31 6.74
C ALA A 151 -10.82 -1.82 7.70
N ALA A 152 -10.99 -2.47 8.86
CA ALA A 152 -11.92 -2.02 9.89
C ALA A 152 -11.49 -0.69 10.53
N ILE A 153 -10.19 -0.43 10.70
CA ILE A 153 -9.66 0.83 11.29
C ILE A 153 -10.09 2.05 10.47
N SER A 154 -10.04 1.94 9.15
CA SER A 154 -10.40 3.03 8.22
C SER A 154 -11.84 2.96 7.71
N ASN A 155 -12.58 1.88 8.04
CA ASN A 155 -13.89 1.58 7.46
C ASN A 155 -13.84 1.57 5.91
N ASN A 156 -12.81 0.92 5.36
CA ASN A 156 -12.50 0.97 3.94
C ASN A 156 -13.28 -0.09 3.14
N SER A 157 -14.42 0.33 2.57
CA SER A 157 -15.30 -0.53 1.78
C SER A 157 -14.75 -0.96 0.42
N LEU A 158 -13.62 -0.41 -0.03
CA LEU A 158 -13.04 -0.71 -1.35
C LEU A 158 -12.19 -1.99 -1.36
N VAL A 159 -11.77 -2.48 -0.19
CA VAL A 159 -10.79 -3.57 -0.06
C VAL A 159 -11.34 -4.89 -0.60
N TYR A 160 -12.51 -5.34 -0.15
CA TYR A 160 -13.07 -6.63 -0.56
C TYR A 160 -13.50 -6.66 -2.04
N PRO A 161 -14.19 -5.64 -2.58
CA PRO A 161 -14.46 -5.58 -4.03
C PRO A 161 -13.17 -5.69 -4.85
N LEU A 162 -12.09 -5.03 -4.41
CA LEU A 162 -10.79 -5.13 -5.06
C LEU A 162 -10.20 -6.54 -4.98
N ILE A 163 -10.25 -7.19 -3.82
CA ILE A 163 -9.78 -8.59 -3.68
C ILE A 163 -10.52 -9.51 -4.64
N GLU A 164 -11.85 -9.40 -4.73
CA GLU A 164 -12.67 -10.23 -5.63
C GLU A 164 -12.27 -10.05 -7.11
N LYS A 165 -12.02 -8.81 -7.55
CA LYS A 165 -11.50 -8.53 -8.90
C LYS A 165 -10.12 -9.15 -9.13
N CYS A 166 -9.25 -9.04 -8.13
CA CYS A 166 -7.88 -9.52 -8.20
C CYS A 166 -7.72 -11.05 -8.15
N LYS A 167 -8.76 -11.84 -7.80
CA LYS A 167 -8.69 -13.31 -7.73
C LYS A 167 -8.20 -13.98 -9.03
N ASN A 168 -8.40 -13.34 -10.17
CA ASN A 168 -7.98 -13.86 -11.47
C ASN A 168 -6.57 -13.41 -11.88
N ILE A 169 -5.91 -12.58 -11.08
CA ILE A 169 -4.52 -12.19 -11.32
C ILE A 169 -3.66 -13.44 -11.09
N LYS A 170 -2.95 -13.89 -12.13
CA LYS A 170 -1.92 -14.90 -11.98
C LYS A 170 -0.76 -14.30 -11.19
N VAL A 171 -0.72 -14.60 -9.90
CA VAL A 171 0.38 -14.23 -9.01
C VAL A 171 1.29 -15.45 -8.89
N PHE A 172 2.29 -15.44 -9.78
CA PHE A 172 3.44 -16.35 -9.90
C PHE A 172 3.15 -17.85 -9.98
#